data_AF-A0A925Q368-F1
#
_entry.id   AF-A0A925Q368-F1
#
_cell.length_a   1.000
_cell.length_b   1.000
_cell.length_c   1.000
_cell.angle_alpha   90.00
_cell.angle_beta   90.00
_cell.angle_gamma   90.00
#
_symmetry.space_group_name_H-M   'P 1'
#
loop_
_entity.id
_entity.type
_entity.pdbx_description
1 polymer ?
#
loop_
_entity_poly.entity_id
_entity_poly.type
_entity_poly.pdbx_seq_one_letter_code
_entity_poly.pdbx_strand_id
1 'polypeptide(L)'
;MKTLTSVLLIALLAACSASQPEGSFTSDASGLVVTPAAGSAKSVRLQVINDRVVRVTAVTDQNLELPPSLMAAPAAGKSAPFKVTRTEDEVMLETALLRARVSLANGAVRFTDHADKTLLAEEPKRSFQGGVSQRFNNGTDEGLFGGGQHQYGHLDLNGEDLELVQHNSDIAVPFVVSTRNYGVLWENNGISRFGNPQPYGFASRDLKIKDASGKQGGFTARYSIAGELKLERVESDINYQYIKDRFTWPKELLDGKTPVTGSPPNILPNQTVTWEGTLESSNAGNHKFQLYGSSYFKLFVDDKLVFDRWRQNWNPLYHPFDVAMEAGKPVKVRIEWTPDGGYIALLHNNPLPADERHSLTFTSEVGRAIDYWFIAGKSQDDVIAGYRELTGKSVMLPRWAYGFWQSRERYKTQAEVVDAVKEYRKRKIPLDNIVLDWNYWPEDAWGSHEFDKTRFPNPKKMVDDVHALNAQIMISVWPKFYPTTANYKELDAAGFIYRRNVEDGYVDWIGKGYLNAFYDPYSKPAREMYWRQVNEKLNVHGFDAWWMDATEPDPHSNLDIQSLKDRNGPT
;
A
#
# COMPACT_ATOMS: atom_id res chain seq x y z
N MET A 1 78.54 -30.45 48.43
CA MET A 1 77.85 -30.49 49.74
C MET A 1 77.05 -29.21 49.90
N LYS A 2 75.81 -29.34 50.40
CA LYS A 2 74.78 -28.31 50.67
C LYS A 2 73.80 -27.98 49.52
N THR A 3 72.72 -28.74 49.58
CA THR A 3 71.36 -28.57 49.05
C THR A 3 70.69 -27.27 49.51
N LEU A 4 69.95 -26.60 48.61
CA LEU A 4 68.91 -25.64 48.93
C LEU A 4 67.53 -26.26 48.64
N THR A 5 66.65 -26.17 49.62
CA THR A 5 65.27 -26.66 49.60
C THR A 5 64.35 -25.51 49.15
N SER A 6 63.56 -25.71 48.09
CA SER A 6 62.53 -24.76 47.65
C SER A 6 61.14 -25.25 48.01
N VAL A 7 60.37 -24.34 48.61
CA VAL A 7 58.97 -24.49 49.05
C VAL A 7 58.04 -24.41 47.83
N LEU A 8 57.08 -25.34 47.74
CA LEU A 8 56.01 -25.31 46.73
C LEU A 8 54.74 -24.69 47.35
N LEU A 9 54.23 -23.63 46.74
CA LEU A 9 52.94 -22.99 47.09
C LEU A 9 51.89 -23.41 46.05
N ILE A 10 50.81 -24.06 46.47
CA ILE A 10 49.65 -24.42 45.64
C ILE A 10 48.65 -23.27 45.70
N ALA A 11 48.35 -22.65 44.56
CA ALA A 11 47.26 -21.68 44.42
C ALA A 11 46.04 -22.36 43.76
N LEU A 12 44.92 -22.44 44.48
CA LEU A 12 43.60 -22.77 43.92
C LEU A 12 43.11 -21.59 43.08
N LEU A 13 42.91 -21.80 41.78
CA LEU A 13 42.17 -20.89 40.90
C LEU A 13 40.67 -21.20 41.01
N ALA A 14 39.93 -20.35 41.71
CA ALA A 14 38.49 -20.28 41.59
C ALA A 14 38.13 -19.67 40.22
N ALA A 15 37.52 -20.46 39.35
CA ALA A 15 36.96 -19.96 38.10
C ALA A 15 35.71 -19.12 38.42
N CYS A 16 35.81 -17.79 38.29
CA CYS A 16 34.65 -16.91 38.23
C CYS A 16 33.93 -17.19 36.90
N SER A 17 32.83 -17.92 36.94
CA SER A 17 31.84 -17.95 35.87
C SER A 17 31.29 -16.53 35.73
N ALA A 18 31.65 -15.83 34.65
CA ALA A 18 30.97 -14.60 34.29
C ALA A 18 29.49 -14.93 34.04
N SER A 19 28.60 -14.40 34.89
CA SER A 19 27.15 -14.54 34.72
C SER A 19 26.76 -13.98 33.35
N GLN A 20 26.09 -14.78 32.53
CA GLN A 20 25.43 -14.31 31.32
C GLN A 20 24.53 -13.12 31.68
N PRO A 21 24.47 -12.05 30.88
CA PRO A 21 23.56 -10.95 31.15
C PRO A 21 22.12 -11.48 31.13
N GLU A 22 21.42 -11.42 32.27
CA GLU A 22 20.01 -11.79 32.35
C GLU A 22 19.13 -10.65 31.80
N GLY A 23 18.06 -11.01 31.09
CA GLY A 23 17.05 -10.03 30.70
C GLY A 23 16.39 -9.39 31.91
N SER A 24 15.96 -8.13 31.75
CA SER A 24 15.29 -7.38 32.80
C SER A 24 13.97 -6.78 32.29
N PHE A 25 13.12 -6.34 33.21
CA PHE A 25 11.88 -5.66 32.85
C PHE A 25 11.53 -4.58 33.86
N THR A 26 10.77 -3.60 33.40
CA THR A 26 10.05 -2.63 34.23
C THR A 26 8.57 -2.66 33.87
N SER A 27 7.70 -2.24 34.79
CA SER A 27 6.26 -2.13 34.55
C SER A 27 5.72 -0.90 35.25
N ASP A 28 4.68 -0.30 34.66
CA ASP A 28 3.94 0.82 35.22
C ASP A 28 2.43 0.59 35.08
N ALA A 29 1.61 1.63 35.16
CA ALA A 29 0.16 1.51 35.03
C ALA A 29 -0.33 1.36 33.58
N SER A 30 0.56 1.47 32.58
CA SER A 30 0.24 1.37 31.15
C SER A 30 0.65 0.03 30.54
N GLY A 31 1.63 -0.65 31.12
CA GLY A 31 2.06 -1.97 30.68
C GLY A 31 3.45 -2.33 31.21
N LEU A 32 4.29 -2.92 30.34
CA LEU A 32 5.65 -3.31 30.69
C LEU A 32 6.65 -3.05 29.56
N VAL A 33 7.93 -2.96 29.93
CA VAL A 33 9.06 -2.89 29.01
C VAL A 33 10.06 -3.96 29.40
N VAL A 34 10.45 -4.80 28.44
CA VAL A 34 11.53 -5.79 28.58
C VAL A 34 12.77 -5.27 27.88
N THR A 35 13.91 -5.34 28.58
CA THR A 35 15.25 -5.24 27.99
C THR A 35 15.82 -6.66 27.90
N PRO A 36 15.78 -7.29 26.72
CA PRO A 36 16.19 -8.68 26.58
C PRO A 36 17.71 -8.84 26.68
N ALA A 37 18.15 -10.03 27.11
CA ALA A 37 19.56 -10.39 27.23
C ALA A 37 20.29 -10.33 25.86
N ALA A 38 19.61 -10.74 24.80
CA ALA A 38 20.11 -10.81 23.44
C ALA A 38 19.02 -10.44 22.42
N GLY A 39 19.35 -10.53 21.13
CA GLY A 39 18.45 -10.18 20.03
C GLY A 39 18.73 -8.80 19.43
N SER A 40 18.04 -8.53 18.33
CA SER A 40 18.17 -7.27 17.58
C SER A 40 17.41 -6.11 18.23
N ALA A 41 16.33 -6.38 18.94
CA ALA A 41 15.65 -5.39 19.77
C ALA A 41 16.37 -5.22 21.12
N LYS A 42 16.60 -3.98 21.54
CA LYS A 42 17.14 -3.64 22.87
C LYS A 42 16.07 -3.25 23.88
N SER A 43 14.88 -2.89 23.40
CA SER A 43 13.69 -2.69 24.23
C SER A 43 12.46 -3.19 23.52
N VAL A 44 11.59 -3.91 24.26
CA VAL A 44 10.29 -4.40 23.79
C VAL A 44 9.23 -3.95 24.79
N ARG A 45 8.33 -3.05 24.37
CA ARG A 45 7.23 -2.55 25.19
C ARG A 45 5.93 -3.26 24.84
N LEU A 46 5.19 -3.69 25.86
CA LEU A 46 3.78 -4.01 25.76
C LEU A 46 2.98 -2.89 26.44
N GLN A 47 2.08 -2.25 25.70
CA GLN A 47 1.18 -1.22 26.22
C GLN A 47 -0.27 -1.70 26.14
N VAL A 48 -0.96 -1.77 27.28
CA VAL A 48 -2.36 -2.17 27.37
C VAL A 48 -3.25 -0.98 27.06
N ILE A 49 -4.05 -1.12 26.01
CA ILE A 49 -5.00 -0.10 25.58
C ILE A 49 -6.37 -0.36 26.19
N ASN A 50 -6.80 -1.63 26.17
CA ASN A 50 -7.97 -2.13 26.86
C ASN A 50 -7.82 -3.66 27.05
N ASP A 51 -8.87 -4.33 27.54
CA ASP A 51 -8.82 -5.77 27.81
C ASP A 51 -8.45 -6.64 26.60
N ARG A 52 -8.72 -6.19 25.37
CA ARG A 52 -8.49 -6.96 24.14
C ARG A 52 -7.37 -6.40 23.23
N VAL A 53 -6.87 -5.20 23.48
CA VAL A 53 -5.89 -4.52 22.62
C VAL A 53 -4.58 -4.26 23.37
N VAL A 54 -3.48 -4.79 22.83
CA VAL A 54 -2.13 -4.54 23.30
C VAL A 54 -1.26 -4.04 22.15
N ARG A 55 -0.60 -2.89 22.33
CA ARG A 55 0.44 -2.40 21.42
C ARG A 55 1.76 -3.05 21.77
N VAL A 56 2.50 -3.50 20.75
CA VAL A 56 3.86 -3.99 20.87
C VAL A 56 4.77 -3.04 20.13
N THR A 57 5.79 -2.52 20.82
CA THR A 57 6.82 -1.67 20.22
C THR A 57 8.20 -2.26 20.50
N ALA A 58 8.97 -2.57 19.47
CA ALA A 58 10.35 -3.04 19.56
C ALA A 58 11.32 -2.10 18.83
N VAL A 59 12.39 -1.70 19.52
CA VAL A 59 13.41 -0.77 19.02
C VAL A 59 14.82 -1.32 19.22
N THR A 60 15.77 -0.84 18.42
CA THR A 60 17.20 -1.25 18.47
C THR A 60 17.98 -0.52 19.57
N ASP A 61 17.36 0.39 20.30
CA ASP A 61 17.93 1.13 21.41
C ASP A 61 16.97 1.13 22.62
N GLN A 62 17.02 2.16 23.47
CA GLN A 62 16.11 2.32 24.61
C GLN A 62 15.06 3.41 24.40
N ASN A 63 15.01 4.01 23.21
CA ASN A 63 14.10 5.10 22.91
C ASN A 63 12.76 4.57 22.37
N LEU A 64 11.75 4.55 23.24
CA LEU A 64 10.38 4.14 22.90
C LEU A 64 9.47 5.32 22.53
N GLU A 65 10.04 6.52 22.35
CA GLU A 65 9.34 7.70 21.87
C GLU A 65 9.19 7.64 20.34
N LEU A 66 7.97 7.38 19.90
CA LEU A 66 7.60 7.31 18.49
C LEU A 66 6.70 8.50 18.11
N PRO A 67 6.66 8.89 16.83
CA PRO A 67 5.66 9.83 16.34
C PRO A 67 4.24 9.38 16.72
N PRO A 68 3.30 10.32 16.93
CA PRO A 68 1.89 9.98 17.09
C PRO A 68 1.40 9.12 15.94
N SER A 69 0.58 8.10 16.24
CA SER A 69 -0.07 7.28 15.23
C SER A 69 -1.00 8.13 14.36
N LEU A 70 -1.06 7.83 13.06
CA LEU A 70 -2.07 8.36 12.16
C LEU A 70 -3.29 7.44 12.02
N MET A 71 -3.19 6.20 12.52
CA MET A 71 -4.24 5.18 12.42
C MET A 71 -5.04 5.05 13.71
N ALA A 72 -4.37 5.06 14.86
CA ALA A 72 -5.01 5.00 16.18
C ALA A 72 -5.59 6.36 16.56
N ALA A 73 -6.85 6.37 17.02
CA ALA A 73 -7.51 7.58 17.45
C ALA A 73 -6.85 8.16 18.72
N PRO A 74 -6.75 9.49 18.89
CA PRO A 74 -6.17 10.10 20.10
C PRO A 74 -6.84 9.69 21.41
N ALA A 75 -8.11 9.27 21.34
CA ALA A 75 -8.90 8.82 22.49
C ALA A 75 -8.86 7.29 22.71
N ALA A 76 -8.03 6.55 21.95
CA ALA A 76 -7.93 5.11 22.10
C ALA A 76 -7.40 4.73 23.49
N GLY A 77 -8.29 4.16 24.31
CA GLY A 77 -8.01 3.41 25.54
C GLY A 77 -7.43 4.18 26.73
N LYS A 78 -8.22 4.28 27.81
CA LYS A 78 -7.64 4.35 29.17
C LYS A 78 -7.18 2.92 29.51
N SER A 79 -5.96 2.76 30.02
CA SER A 79 -5.42 1.45 30.39
C SER A 79 -6.43 0.63 31.21
N ALA A 80 -6.62 -0.63 30.83
CA ALA A 80 -7.44 -1.58 31.59
C ALA A 80 -6.62 -2.21 32.73
N PRO A 81 -7.23 -2.69 33.82
CA PRO A 81 -6.50 -3.44 34.84
C PRO A 81 -5.80 -4.65 34.24
N PHE A 82 -4.52 -4.82 34.55
CA PHE A 82 -3.74 -5.99 34.17
C PHE A 82 -2.84 -6.45 35.32
N LYS A 83 -2.36 -7.69 35.22
CA LYS A 83 -1.39 -8.28 36.13
C LYS A 83 -0.09 -8.55 35.39
N VAL A 84 1.04 -8.27 36.04
CA VAL A 84 2.37 -8.65 35.54
C VAL A 84 2.94 -9.73 36.45
N THR A 85 3.43 -10.82 35.85
CA THR A 85 4.12 -11.90 36.56
C THR A 85 5.39 -12.28 35.82
N ARG A 86 6.51 -12.34 36.55
CA ARG A 86 7.78 -12.85 36.04
C ARG A 86 7.90 -14.35 36.31
N THR A 87 8.38 -15.08 35.30
CA THR A 87 8.89 -16.45 35.41
C THR A 87 10.42 -16.44 35.22
N GLU A 88 11.05 -17.61 35.13
CA GLU A 88 12.50 -17.70 34.87
C GLU A 88 12.86 -17.13 33.48
N ASP A 89 12.09 -17.50 32.44
CA ASP A 89 12.43 -17.21 31.05
C ASP A 89 11.67 -16.04 30.41
N GLU A 90 10.52 -15.66 30.99
CA GLU A 90 9.60 -14.69 30.40
C GLU A 90 8.86 -13.84 31.44
N VAL A 91 8.37 -12.69 30.98
CA VAL A 91 7.45 -11.83 31.73
C VAL A 91 6.09 -11.87 31.05
N MET A 92 5.05 -12.20 31.83
CA MET A 92 3.68 -12.27 31.37
C MET A 92 2.89 -11.04 31.83
N LEU A 93 2.16 -10.43 30.90
CA LEU A 93 1.12 -9.45 31.11
C LEU A 93 -0.24 -10.12 30.85
N GLU A 94 -1.17 -10.00 31.80
CA GLU A 94 -2.49 -10.65 31.74
C GLU A 94 -3.60 -9.61 31.91
N THR A 95 -4.53 -9.56 30.95
CA THR A 95 -5.76 -8.76 31.01
C THR A 95 -6.96 -9.68 31.27
N ALA A 96 -8.18 -9.12 31.28
CA ALA A 96 -9.39 -9.96 31.37
C ALA A 96 -9.58 -10.92 30.18
N LEU A 97 -9.00 -10.65 29.00
CA LEU A 97 -9.26 -11.42 27.78
C LEU A 97 -8.04 -12.12 27.17
N LEU A 98 -6.81 -11.72 27.51
CA LEU A 98 -5.60 -12.30 26.90
C LEU A 98 -4.40 -12.32 27.85
N ARG A 99 -3.41 -13.14 27.48
CA ARG A 99 -2.06 -13.11 28.04
C ARG A 99 -1.05 -12.76 26.95
N ALA A 100 -0.14 -11.86 27.26
CA ALA A 100 1.00 -11.50 26.42
C ALA A 100 2.29 -11.81 27.18
N ARG A 101 3.13 -12.67 26.62
CA ARG A 101 4.38 -13.16 27.23
C ARG A 101 5.55 -12.62 26.44
N VAL A 102 6.56 -12.06 27.09
CA VAL A 102 7.78 -11.56 26.47
C VAL A 102 8.98 -12.31 27.00
N SER A 103 9.76 -12.93 26.12
CA SER A 103 10.98 -13.64 26.50
C SER A 103 12.04 -12.67 27.04
N LEU A 104 12.60 -12.97 28.21
CA LEU A 104 13.75 -12.24 28.77
C LEU A 104 15.04 -12.50 27.98
N ALA A 105 15.12 -13.63 27.26
CA ALA A 105 16.31 -13.99 26.49
C ALA A 105 16.45 -13.18 25.19
N ASN A 106 15.35 -13.01 24.44
CA ASN A 106 15.40 -12.43 23.09
C ASN A 106 14.30 -11.40 22.79
N GLY A 107 13.40 -11.14 23.73
CA GLY A 107 12.31 -10.17 23.57
C GLY A 107 11.19 -10.62 22.64
N ALA A 108 11.13 -11.89 22.22
CA ALA A 108 10.03 -12.40 21.41
C ALA A 108 8.72 -12.39 22.22
N VAL A 109 7.65 -11.94 21.59
CA VAL A 109 6.31 -11.81 22.15
C VAL A 109 5.42 -12.96 21.69
N ARG A 110 4.69 -13.55 22.63
CA ARG A 110 3.67 -14.57 22.40
C ARG A 110 2.36 -14.19 23.07
N PHE A 111 1.28 -14.18 22.29
CA PHE A 111 -0.08 -13.99 22.77
C PHE A 111 -0.78 -15.34 22.90
N THR A 112 -1.41 -15.57 24.03
CA THR A 112 -2.22 -16.76 24.30
C THR A 112 -3.60 -16.36 24.83
N ASP A 113 -4.56 -17.28 24.71
CA ASP A 113 -5.75 -17.22 25.55
C ASP A 113 -5.44 -17.66 27.00
N HIS A 114 -6.46 -17.66 27.85
CA HIS A 114 -6.35 -18.06 29.27
C HIS A 114 -6.17 -19.58 29.47
N ALA A 115 -6.37 -20.38 28.40
CA ALA A 115 -6.07 -21.81 28.37
C ALA A 115 -4.65 -22.09 27.84
N ASP A 116 -3.82 -21.04 27.70
CA ASP A 116 -2.46 -21.08 27.16
C ASP A 116 -2.35 -21.59 25.71
N LYS A 117 -3.46 -21.55 24.96
CA LYS A 117 -3.42 -21.77 23.51
C LYS A 117 -2.80 -20.55 22.83
N THR A 118 -1.73 -20.76 22.08
CA THR A 118 -1.09 -19.72 21.27
C THR A 118 -2.03 -19.19 20.19
N LEU A 119 -2.19 -17.87 20.15
CA LEU A 119 -2.89 -17.16 19.09
C LEU A 119 -1.89 -16.60 18.08
N LEU A 120 -0.90 -15.85 18.58
CA LEU A 120 0.15 -15.22 17.78
C LEU A 120 1.49 -15.34 18.51
N ALA A 121 2.51 -15.84 17.84
CA ALA A 121 3.88 -15.92 18.34
C ALA A 121 4.83 -15.31 17.32
N GLU A 122 5.65 -14.35 17.75
CA GLU A 122 6.73 -13.81 16.94
C GLU A 122 7.82 -14.86 16.69
N GLU A 123 8.41 -14.83 15.49
CA GLU A 123 9.77 -15.33 15.33
C GLU A 123 10.75 -14.37 16.02
N PRO A 124 11.73 -14.89 16.81
CA PRO A 124 12.69 -14.04 17.51
C PRO A 124 13.55 -13.15 16.59
N LYS A 125 13.65 -13.49 15.31
CA LYS A 125 14.50 -12.79 14.33
C LYS A 125 13.80 -11.57 13.73
N ARG A 126 13.79 -10.47 14.49
CA ARG A 126 13.41 -9.13 14.01
C ARG A 126 14.46 -8.55 13.05
N SER A 127 14.02 -7.96 11.95
CA SER A 127 14.90 -7.16 11.08
C SER A 127 14.63 -5.66 11.24
N PHE A 128 15.71 -4.89 11.34
CA PHE A 128 15.73 -3.42 11.34
C PHE A 128 16.67 -2.87 10.24
N GLN A 129 17.05 -3.71 9.26
CA GLN A 129 17.96 -3.33 8.19
C GLN A 129 17.17 -2.86 6.96
N GLY A 130 17.42 -1.62 6.51
CA GLY A 130 16.77 -1.07 5.31
C GLY A 130 15.25 -0.93 5.43
N GLY A 131 14.73 -0.79 6.66
CA GLY A 131 13.32 -0.87 6.98
C GLY A 131 13.08 -1.68 8.26
N VAL A 132 11.86 -2.17 8.45
CA VAL A 132 11.49 -3.02 9.59
C VAL A 132 10.73 -4.26 9.12
N SER A 133 10.99 -5.42 9.71
CA SER A 133 10.30 -6.67 9.37
C SER A 133 10.09 -7.57 10.58
N GLN A 134 8.91 -8.17 10.67
CA GLN A 134 8.53 -9.12 11.70
C GLN A 134 7.70 -10.26 11.09
N ARG A 135 8.08 -11.50 11.43
CA ARG A 135 7.35 -12.72 11.10
C ARG A 135 6.68 -13.29 12.34
N PHE A 136 5.53 -13.92 12.15
CA PHE A 136 4.76 -14.59 13.18
C PHE A 136 4.21 -15.92 12.67
N ASN A 137 3.96 -16.85 13.60
CA ASN A 137 3.29 -18.14 13.34
C ASN A 137 3.83 -18.85 12.09
N ASN A 138 5.12 -19.18 12.07
CA ASN A 138 5.77 -19.88 10.96
C ASN A 138 5.09 -21.24 10.71
N GLY A 139 4.77 -21.57 9.45
CA GLY A 139 4.09 -22.81 9.07
C GLY A 139 2.64 -22.90 9.55
N THR A 140 1.93 -21.78 9.65
CA THR A 140 0.55 -21.73 10.14
C THR A 140 -0.48 -22.21 9.12
N ASP A 141 -1.55 -22.82 9.63
CA ASP A 141 -2.73 -23.26 8.90
C ASP A 141 -3.89 -22.24 8.94
N GLU A 142 -3.64 -21.05 9.47
CA GLU A 142 -4.64 -20.00 9.61
C GLU A 142 -5.11 -19.45 8.27
N GLY A 143 -6.42 -19.24 8.13
CA GLY A 143 -6.89 -18.26 7.15
C GLY A 143 -6.62 -16.84 7.64
N LEU A 144 -6.10 -15.99 6.76
CA LEU A 144 -5.70 -14.61 7.02
C LEU A 144 -6.42 -13.66 6.06
N PHE A 145 -7.14 -12.66 6.55
CA PHE A 145 -8.00 -11.79 5.75
C PHE A 145 -7.75 -10.32 6.04
N GLY A 146 -8.03 -9.43 5.08
CA GLY A 146 -7.90 -7.99 5.26
C GLY A 146 -6.90 -7.39 4.28
N GLY A 147 -5.98 -6.57 4.77
CA GLY A 147 -5.00 -5.85 3.94
C GLY A 147 -5.57 -4.64 3.18
N GLY A 148 -6.90 -4.50 3.10
CA GLY A 148 -7.58 -3.39 2.44
C GLY A 148 -8.35 -3.82 1.20
N GLN A 149 -8.34 -3.01 0.15
CA GLN A 149 -8.99 -3.31 -1.13
C GLN A 149 -7.93 -3.58 -2.20
N HIS A 150 -7.83 -4.83 -2.66
CA HIS A 150 -6.83 -5.28 -3.62
C HIS A 150 -7.51 -5.90 -4.85
N GLN A 151 -6.87 -5.82 -6.00
CA GLN A 151 -7.44 -6.27 -7.28
C GLN A 151 -6.97 -7.66 -7.72
N TYR A 152 -6.28 -8.37 -6.83
CA TYR A 152 -5.66 -9.67 -7.11
C TYR A 152 -6.63 -10.85 -7.00
N GLY A 153 -7.82 -10.65 -6.43
CA GLY A 153 -8.82 -11.70 -6.23
C GLY A 153 -8.50 -12.65 -5.06
N HIS A 154 -7.46 -12.34 -4.26
CA HIS A 154 -7.12 -13.08 -3.06
C HIS A 154 -8.12 -12.74 -1.95
N LEU A 155 -8.71 -13.77 -1.34
CA LEU A 155 -9.52 -13.63 -0.13
C LEU A 155 -8.71 -14.03 1.10
N ASP A 156 -8.18 -15.26 1.09
CA ASP A 156 -7.23 -15.73 2.09
C ASP A 156 -5.81 -15.35 1.66
N LEU A 157 -5.09 -14.69 2.54
CA LEU A 157 -3.74 -14.18 2.33
C LEU A 157 -2.67 -15.20 2.75
N ASN A 158 -3.03 -16.33 3.40
CA ASN A 158 -2.03 -17.31 3.80
C ASN A 158 -1.30 -17.91 2.58
N GLY A 159 0.00 -17.65 2.49
CA GLY A 159 0.84 -18.10 1.36
C GLY A 159 0.80 -17.20 0.13
N GLU A 160 0.14 -16.04 0.24
CA GLU A 160 0.09 -15.00 -0.78
C GLU A 160 0.94 -13.78 -0.41
N ASP A 161 1.36 -13.05 -1.44
CA ASP A 161 2.09 -11.79 -1.30
C ASP A 161 1.17 -10.61 -1.60
N LEU A 162 1.31 -9.55 -0.80
CA LEU A 162 0.52 -8.35 -0.93
C LEU A 162 1.39 -7.12 -0.68
N GLU A 163 1.54 -6.26 -1.68
CA GLU A 163 2.17 -4.96 -1.50
C GLU A 163 1.11 -3.95 -1.01
N LEU A 164 1.39 -3.35 0.14
CA LEU A 164 0.55 -2.37 0.81
C LEU A 164 1.02 -0.97 0.42
N VAL A 165 0.52 -0.53 -0.73
CA VAL A 165 0.76 0.80 -1.32
C VAL A 165 -0.56 1.39 -1.79
N GLN A 166 -0.69 2.73 -1.75
CA GLN A 166 -1.88 3.40 -2.27
C GLN A 166 -1.73 3.59 -3.78
N HIS A 167 -2.74 3.19 -4.55
CA HIS A 167 -2.79 3.36 -6.00
C HIS A 167 -4.24 3.48 -6.45
N ASN A 168 -4.48 4.04 -7.65
CA ASN A 168 -5.83 4.05 -8.21
C ASN A 168 -6.37 2.61 -8.27
N SER A 169 -7.57 2.40 -7.72
CA SER A 169 -8.25 1.10 -7.53
C SER A 169 -7.67 0.15 -6.46
N ASP A 170 -6.59 0.51 -5.77
CA ASP A 170 -5.92 -0.30 -4.74
C ASP A 170 -5.70 0.49 -3.44
N ILE A 171 -6.26 0.00 -2.33
CA ILE A 171 -6.26 0.71 -1.04
C ILE A 171 -5.60 -0.19 0.00
N ALA A 172 -4.44 0.23 0.49
CA ALA A 172 -3.76 -0.47 1.57
C ALA A 172 -4.32 -0.07 2.94
N VAL A 173 -4.80 -1.07 3.69
CA VAL A 173 -5.13 -0.97 5.11
C VAL A 173 -4.33 -2.07 5.82
N PRO A 174 -3.28 -1.74 6.59
CA PRO A 174 -2.34 -2.73 7.14
C PRO A 174 -2.91 -3.48 8.36
N PHE A 175 -4.13 -3.99 8.24
CA PHE A 175 -4.86 -4.75 9.24
C PHE A 175 -5.21 -6.13 8.71
N VAL A 176 -4.78 -7.18 9.41
CA VAL A 176 -5.10 -8.57 9.09
C VAL A 176 -5.89 -9.19 10.23
N VAL A 177 -6.92 -9.97 9.88
CA VAL A 177 -7.78 -10.75 10.78
C VAL A 177 -7.51 -12.23 10.54
N SER A 178 -7.33 -13.00 11.61
CA SER A 178 -7.10 -14.43 11.55
C SER A 178 -8.35 -15.24 11.89
N THR A 179 -8.47 -16.43 11.29
CA THR A 179 -9.40 -17.50 11.70
C THR A 179 -9.27 -17.92 13.18
N ARG A 180 -8.14 -17.62 13.84
CA ARG A 180 -7.92 -17.85 15.28
C ARG A 180 -8.52 -16.76 16.19
N ASN A 181 -9.35 -15.86 15.63
CA ASN A 181 -10.03 -14.77 16.34
C ASN A 181 -9.06 -13.75 16.98
N TYR A 182 -8.03 -13.37 16.25
CA TYR A 182 -7.24 -12.18 16.55
C TYR A 182 -7.04 -11.33 15.30
N GLY A 183 -6.61 -10.08 15.48
CA GLY A 183 -6.14 -9.22 14.42
C GLY A 183 -4.81 -8.56 14.75
N VAL A 184 -4.07 -8.17 13.71
CA VAL A 184 -2.83 -7.39 13.80
C VAL A 184 -2.98 -6.15 12.94
N LEU A 185 -2.96 -4.97 13.59
CA LEU A 185 -2.79 -3.70 12.89
C LEU A 185 -1.30 -3.38 12.90
N TRP A 186 -0.67 -3.37 11.73
CA TRP A 186 0.73 -3.02 11.57
C TRP A 186 0.87 -1.49 11.52
N GLU A 187 1.52 -0.90 12.52
CA GLU A 187 1.62 0.55 12.71
C GLU A 187 2.79 1.11 11.88
N ASN A 188 2.56 1.25 10.58
CA ASN A 188 3.52 1.87 9.68
C ASN A 188 2.81 2.56 8.50
N ASN A 189 3.15 3.82 8.25
CA ASN A 189 2.57 4.61 7.17
C ASN A 189 3.36 4.51 5.85
N GLY A 190 4.55 3.91 5.88
CA GLY A 190 5.36 3.67 4.68
C GLY A 190 4.85 2.48 3.88
N ILE A 191 5.32 2.39 2.63
CA ILE A 191 5.04 1.23 1.78
C ILE A 191 5.45 -0.03 2.54
N SER A 192 4.49 -0.95 2.65
CA SER A 192 4.64 -2.17 3.42
C SER A 192 4.32 -3.38 2.56
N ARG A 193 4.68 -4.57 3.03
CA ARG A 193 4.41 -5.85 2.37
C ARG A 193 3.91 -6.82 3.39
N PHE A 194 2.89 -7.58 3.00
CA PHE A 194 2.47 -8.78 3.66
C PHE A 194 2.93 -10.00 2.84
N GLY A 195 3.43 -11.04 3.52
CA GLY A 195 4.02 -12.22 2.86
C GLY A 195 5.51 -12.02 2.60
N ASN A 196 5.96 -12.17 1.36
CA ASN A 196 7.38 -12.08 1.02
C ASN A 196 7.99 -10.70 1.37
N PRO A 197 9.04 -10.66 2.22
CA PRO A 197 9.70 -9.40 2.58
C PRO A 197 10.45 -8.75 1.39
N GLN A 198 10.81 -9.54 0.38
CA GLN A 198 11.52 -9.06 -0.80
C GLN A 198 10.55 -8.45 -1.81
N PRO A 199 10.77 -7.19 -2.26
CA PRO A 199 9.99 -6.63 -3.35
C PRO A 199 10.13 -7.46 -4.62
N TYR A 200 9.05 -7.55 -5.39
CA TYR A 200 9.10 -8.11 -6.74
C TYR A 200 10.17 -7.39 -7.57
N GLY A 201 10.96 -8.16 -8.30
CA GLY A 201 11.97 -7.64 -9.23
C GLY A 201 11.70 -8.12 -10.64
N PHE A 202 12.42 -7.61 -11.63
CA PHE A 202 12.33 -8.16 -12.99
C PHE A 202 12.77 -9.62 -13.03
N ALA A 203 12.21 -10.38 -13.97
CA ALA A 203 12.47 -11.80 -14.12
C ALA A 203 13.98 -12.13 -14.22
N SER A 204 14.77 -11.30 -14.91
CA SER A 204 16.21 -11.53 -15.08
C SER A 204 17.03 -11.45 -13.80
N ARG A 205 16.48 -10.85 -12.72
CA ARG A 205 17.14 -10.77 -11.40
C ARG A 205 17.48 -12.16 -10.86
N ASP A 206 16.55 -13.09 -11.01
CA ASP A 206 16.61 -14.41 -10.36
C ASP A 206 16.60 -15.58 -11.36
N LEU A 207 16.14 -15.34 -12.59
CA LEU A 207 15.91 -16.39 -13.58
C LEU A 207 16.90 -16.29 -14.74
N LYS A 208 17.34 -17.45 -15.24
CA LYS A 208 18.03 -17.50 -16.53
C LYS A 208 16.98 -17.45 -17.63
N ILE A 209 17.09 -16.45 -18.50
CA ILE A 209 16.17 -16.24 -19.61
C ILE A 209 16.88 -16.58 -20.91
N LYS A 210 16.29 -17.49 -21.68
CA LYS A 210 16.75 -17.84 -23.03
C LYS A 210 15.71 -17.41 -24.05
N ASP A 211 16.18 -16.85 -25.15
CA ASP A 211 15.34 -16.33 -26.23
C ASP A 211 14.68 -17.49 -27.01
N ALA A 212 13.88 -17.17 -28.03
CA ALA A 212 13.18 -18.18 -28.83
C ALA A 212 14.12 -19.13 -29.61
N SER A 213 15.41 -18.76 -29.79
CA SER A 213 16.44 -19.60 -30.38
C SER A 213 17.17 -20.50 -29.35
N GLY A 214 16.87 -20.32 -28.06
CA GLY A 214 17.52 -21.00 -26.94
C GLY A 214 18.80 -20.32 -26.46
N LYS A 215 19.14 -19.13 -26.96
CA LYS A 215 20.31 -18.38 -26.52
C LYS A 215 20.01 -17.59 -25.25
N GLN A 216 20.88 -17.71 -24.25
CA GLN A 216 20.75 -16.97 -23.01
C GLN A 216 20.94 -15.46 -23.23
N GLY A 217 20.12 -14.64 -22.55
CA GLY A 217 20.28 -13.18 -22.52
C GLY A 217 18.99 -12.39 -22.45
N GLY A 218 17.82 -13.01 -22.67
CA GLY A 218 16.54 -12.31 -22.64
C GLY A 218 15.44 -13.01 -23.45
N PHE A 219 14.34 -12.31 -23.66
CA PHE A 219 13.22 -12.72 -24.51
C PHE A 219 13.42 -12.26 -25.95
N THR A 220 12.99 -13.06 -26.92
CA THR A 220 12.79 -12.56 -28.30
C THR A 220 11.55 -11.68 -28.31
N ALA A 221 11.72 -10.39 -28.56
CA ALA A 221 10.66 -9.41 -28.75
C ALA A 221 10.43 -9.18 -30.26
N ARG A 222 9.22 -9.47 -30.74
CA ARG A 222 8.78 -9.24 -32.13
C ARG A 222 7.74 -8.16 -32.18
N TYR A 223 8.09 -7.06 -32.82
CA TYR A 223 7.24 -5.89 -33.00
C TYR A 223 6.66 -5.88 -34.40
N SER A 224 5.34 -5.79 -34.49
CA SER A 224 4.62 -5.74 -35.77
C SER A 224 3.73 -4.51 -35.84
N ILE A 225 3.54 -3.99 -37.05
CA ILE A 225 2.57 -2.93 -37.35
C ILE A 225 1.57 -3.49 -38.36
N ALA A 226 0.28 -3.46 -38.03
CA ALA A 226 -0.78 -4.02 -38.86
C ALA A 226 -0.51 -5.49 -39.29
N GLY A 227 0.10 -6.27 -38.40
CA GLY A 227 0.43 -7.69 -38.62
C GLY A 227 1.76 -7.95 -39.35
N GLU A 228 2.43 -6.92 -39.88
CA GLU A 228 3.72 -7.07 -40.54
C GLU A 228 4.88 -6.87 -39.55
N LEU A 229 5.80 -7.82 -39.46
CA LEU A 229 6.99 -7.73 -38.59
C LEU A 229 7.87 -6.55 -39.02
N LYS A 230 8.19 -5.66 -38.08
CA LYS A 230 9.04 -4.48 -38.29
C LYS A 230 10.37 -4.55 -37.57
N LEU A 231 10.39 -5.17 -36.40
CA LEU A 231 11.60 -5.31 -35.60
C LEU A 231 11.56 -6.63 -34.82
N GLU A 232 12.66 -7.35 -34.82
CA GLU A 232 12.91 -8.46 -33.91
C GLU A 232 14.21 -8.16 -33.15
N ARG A 233 14.18 -8.26 -31.82
CA ARG A 233 15.36 -8.07 -30.96
C ARG A 233 15.27 -8.92 -29.70
N VAL A 234 16.38 -9.01 -28.96
CA VAL A 234 16.41 -9.64 -27.64
C VAL A 234 16.33 -8.57 -26.56
N GLU A 235 15.44 -8.74 -25.60
CA GLU A 235 15.27 -7.85 -24.44
C GLU A 235 15.50 -8.64 -23.16
N SER A 236 16.41 -8.17 -22.30
CA SER A 236 16.72 -8.88 -21.04
C SER A 236 15.50 -9.03 -20.15
N ASP A 237 14.66 -8.00 -20.12
CA ASP A 237 13.41 -7.93 -19.38
C ASP A 237 12.33 -7.22 -20.18
N ILE A 238 11.08 -7.57 -19.89
CA ILE A 238 9.92 -6.82 -20.35
C ILE A 238 9.73 -5.68 -19.34
N ASN A 239 10.20 -4.48 -19.67
CA ASN A 239 10.15 -3.31 -18.79
C ASN A 239 9.73 -2.04 -19.55
N TYR A 240 8.42 -1.83 -19.63
CA TYR A 240 7.80 -0.57 -20.02
C TYR A 240 6.80 -0.16 -18.94
N GLN A 241 7.22 -0.26 -17.68
CA GLN A 241 6.34 -0.14 -16.52
C GLN A 241 5.89 1.31 -16.28
N TYR A 242 6.80 2.27 -16.40
CA TYR A 242 6.53 3.67 -16.08
C TYR A 242 6.81 4.59 -17.26
N ILE A 243 6.43 5.87 -17.13
CA ILE A 243 6.70 6.90 -18.14
C ILE A 243 8.17 6.93 -18.57
N LYS A 244 9.10 6.84 -17.59
CA LYS A 244 10.54 6.87 -17.87
C LYS A 244 10.99 5.70 -18.74
N ASP A 245 10.37 4.53 -18.58
CA ASP A 245 10.77 3.31 -19.30
C ASP A 245 10.28 3.34 -20.76
N ARG A 246 9.18 4.05 -21.04
CA ARG A 246 8.66 4.25 -22.41
C ARG A 246 9.62 5.01 -23.34
N PHE A 247 10.62 5.71 -22.82
CA PHE A 247 11.68 6.33 -23.63
C PHE A 247 12.68 5.31 -24.20
N THR A 248 12.67 4.07 -23.73
CA THR A 248 13.49 2.97 -24.25
C THR A 248 12.81 2.19 -25.39
N TRP A 249 11.56 2.53 -25.73
CA TRP A 249 10.83 1.95 -26.85
C TRP A 249 11.60 2.15 -28.16
N PRO A 250 11.57 1.19 -29.11
CA PRO A 250 12.27 1.33 -30.39
C PRO A 250 11.86 2.61 -31.13
N LYS A 251 12.84 3.43 -31.52
CA LYS A 251 12.59 4.77 -32.08
C LYS A 251 11.86 4.71 -33.42
N GLU A 252 12.13 3.68 -34.22
CA GLU A 252 11.48 3.39 -35.49
C GLU A 252 10.00 3.00 -35.34
N LEU A 253 9.55 2.75 -34.11
CA LEU A 253 8.17 2.43 -33.77
C LEU A 253 7.42 3.59 -33.07
N LEU A 254 8.02 4.78 -33.05
CA LEU A 254 7.42 6.00 -32.47
C LEU A 254 7.01 6.97 -33.58
N ASP A 255 6.12 7.92 -33.26
CA ASP A 255 5.67 8.95 -34.21
C ASP A 255 6.71 10.05 -34.50
N GLY A 256 7.84 10.03 -33.80
CA GLY A 256 8.94 10.99 -33.93
C GLY A 256 8.67 12.37 -33.35
N LYS A 257 7.52 12.62 -32.71
CA LYS A 257 7.19 13.92 -32.12
C LYS A 257 7.83 14.07 -30.75
N THR A 258 8.22 15.30 -30.41
CA THR A 258 8.66 15.63 -29.07
C THR A 258 7.49 15.46 -28.09
N PRO A 259 7.61 14.61 -27.05
CA PRO A 259 6.57 14.45 -26.06
C PRO A 259 6.37 15.75 -25.26
N VAL A 260 5.13 15.98 -24.82
CA VAL A 260 4.85 17.01 -23.81
C VAL A 260 5.57 16.63 -22.50
N THR A 261 6.06 17.61 -21.75
CA THR A 261 6.74 17.35 -20.47
C THR A 261 5.86 16.53 -19.53
N GLY A 262 6.42 15.45 -18.98
CA GLY A 262 5.69 14.50 -18.14
C GLY A 262 4.90 13.44 -18.92
N SER A 263 4.89 13.46 -20.25
CA SER A 263 4.24 12.41 -21.06
C SER A 263 5.27 11.49 -21.72
N PRO A 264 4.95 10.19 -21.92
CA PRO A 264 5.81 9.29 -22.66
C PRO A 264 5.77 9.60 -24.17
N PRO A 265 6.72 9.11 -24.97
CA PRO A 265 6.62 9.17 -26.42
C PRO A 265 5.46 8.32 -26.96
N ASN A 266 4.85 8.81 -28.05
CA ASN A 266 3.72 8.16 -28.70
C ASN A 266 4.16 6.97 -29.55
N ILE A 267 3.55 5.83 -29.30
CA ILE A 267 3.70 4.60 -30.10
C ILE A 267 2.84 4.75 -31.37
N LEU A 268 3.38 4.39 -32.54
CA LEU A 268 2.61 4.35 -33.80
C LEU A 268 1.38 3.42 -33.66
N PRO A 269 0.23 3.74 -34.28
CA PRO A 269 -0.99 2.96 -34.15
C PRO A 269 -0.85 1.55 -34.74
N ASN A 270 -1.78 0.66 -34.35
CA ASN A 270 -1.86 -0.73 -34.82
C ASN A 270 -0.61 -1.57 -34.57
N GLN A 271 0.13 -1.24 -33.52
CA GLN A 271 1.27 -2.03 -33.06
C GLN A 271 0.85 -3.21 -32.20
N THR A 272 1.57 -4.30 -32.37
CA THR A 272 1.55 -5.45 -31.47
C THR A 272 2.99 -5.87 -31.18
N VAL A 273 3.23 -6.36 -29.98
CA VAL A 273 4.51 -6.98 -29.62
C VAL A 273 4.25 -8.34 -29.00
N THR A 274 5.09 -9.31 -29.36
CA THR A 274 5.13 -10.63 -28.71
C THR A 274 6.51 -10.85 -28.12
N TRP A 275 6.57 -11.19 -26.85
CA TRP A 275 7.78 -11.67 -26.20
C TRP A 275 7.70 -13.19 -26.03
N GLU A 276 8.76 -13.89 -26.45
CA GLU A 276 8.89 -15.34 -26.32
C GLU A 276 10.25 -15.72 -25.74
N GLY A 277 10.24 -16.70 -24.85
CA GLY A 277 11.47 -17.29 -24.32
C GLY A 277 11.19 -18.43 -23.35
N THR A 278 12.26 -18.93 -22.74
CA THR A 278 12.17 -19.88 -21.63
C THR A 278 12.81 -19.31 -20.37
N LEU A 279 12.17 -19.57 -19.24
CA LEU A 279 12.64 -19.24 -17.91
C LEU A 279 13.17 -20.48 -17.21
N GLU A 280 14.35 -20.39 -16.60
CA GLU A 280 14.96 -21.47 -15.81
C GLU A 280 15.38 -20.90 -14.46
N SER A 281 14.96 -21.55 -13.36
CA SER A 281 15.42 -21.20 -12.00
C SER A 281 16.36 -22.26 -11.45
N SER A 282 17.28 -21.87 -10.57
CA SER A 282 18.00 -22.82 -9.71
C SER A 282 17.18 -23.28 -8.51
N ASN A 283 16.08 -22.59 -8.20
CA ASN A 283 15.19 -22.90 -7.10
C ASN A 283 14.03 -23.75 -7.62
N ALA A 284 13.72 -24.83 -6.92
CA ALA A 284 12.50 -25.59 -7.17
C ALA A 284 11.38 -25.07 -6.27
N GLY A 285 10.15 -25.08 -6.75
CA GLY A 285 8.98 -24.69 -5.98
C GLY A 285 8.01 -23.83 -6.77
N ASN A 286 7.12 -23.17 -6.05
CA ASN A 286 6.10 -22.32 -6.64
C ASN A 286 6.59 -20.88 -6.71
N HIS A 287 7.02 -20.47 -7.90
CA HIS A 287 7.49 -19.11 -8.16
C HIS A 287 6.30 -18.16 -8.26
N LYS A 288 6.46 -16.97 -7.69
CA LYS A 288 5.45 -15.91 -7.75
C LYS A 288 5.82 -14.93 -8.85
N PHE A 289 4.88 -14.61 -9.73
CA PHE A 289 5.04 -13.63 -10.79
C PHE A 289 3.94 -12.57 -10.73
N GLN A 290 4.24 -11.40 -11.29
CA GLN A 290 3.25 -10.35 -11.56
C GLN A 290 3.45 -9.82 -12.97
N LEU A 291 2.39 -9.78 -13.77
CA LEU A 291 2.38 -9.02 -15.01
C LEU A 291 1.66 -7.69 -14.75
N TYR A 292 2.43 -6.61 -14.65
CA TYR A 292 1.89 -5.26 -14.70
C TYR A 292 1.45 -4.96 -16.13
N GLY A 293 0.22 -4.48 -16.33
CA GLY A 293 -0.29 -4.30 -17.68
C GLY A 293 -1.50 -3.38 -17.80
N SER A 294 -1.51 -2.59 -18.87
CA SER A 294 -2.69 -1.94 -19.45
C SER A 294 -2.80 -2.23 -20.94
N SER A 295 -3.88 -1.77 -21.56
CA SER A 295 -4.29 -2.15 -22.92
C SER A 295 -4.51 -3.67 -23.03
N TYR A 296 -4.60 -4.24 -24.23
CA TYR A 296 -4.87 -5.67 -24.40
C TYR A 296 -3.58 -6.48 -24.27
N PHE A 297 -3.51 -7.39 -23.30
CA PHE A 297 -2.38 -8.32 -23.15
C PHE A 297 -2.84 -9.72 -22.79
N LYS A 298 -2.03 -10.69 -23.20
CA LYS A 298 -2.22 -12.12 -22.92
C LYS A 298 -0.92 -12.71 -22.41
N LEU A 299 -1.05 -13.64 -21.47
CA LEU A 299 0.06 -14.42 -20.95
C LEU A 299 -0.18 -15.90 -21.23
N PHE A 300 0.86 -16.56 -21.73
CA PHE A 300 0.91 -18.01 -21.91
C PHE A 300 2.11 -18.59 -21.17
N VAL A 301 1.89 -19.72 -20.50
CA VAL A 301 2.93 -20.53 -19.84
C VAL A 301 2.79 -21.96 -20.36
N ASP A 302 3.88 -22.52 -20.87
CA ASP A 302 3.91 -23.83 -21.55
C ASP A 302 2.77 -23.99 -22.58
N ASP A 303 2.64 -22.94 -23.42
CA ASP A 303 1.65 -22.82 -24.49
C ASP A 303 0.18 -22.82 -24.04
N LYS A 304 -0.08 -22.76 -22.72
CA LYS A 304 -1.42 -22.62 -22.15
C LYS A 304 -1.70 -21.17 -21.80
N LEU A 305 -2.87 -20.67 -22.21
CA LEU A 305 -3.34 -19.33 -21.84
C LEU A 305 -3.55 -19.28 -20.31
N VAL A 306 -2.85 -18.38 -19.63
CA VAL A 306 -3.02 -18.10 -18.20
C VAL A 306 -4.11 -17.06 -18.00
N PHE A 307 -4.00 -15.93 -18.72
CA PHE A 307 -5.07 -14.92 -18.78
C PHE A 307 -5.01 -14.07 -20.05
N ASP A 308 -6.16 -13.47 -20.34
CA ASP A 308 -6.42 -12.48 -21.39
C ASP A 308 -7.10 -11.28 -20.70
N ARG A 309 -6.47 -10.10 -20.75
CA ARG A 309 -6.87 -8.95 -19.94
C ARG A 309 -6.79 -7.66 -20.75
N TRP A 310 -7.61 -6.71 -20.32
CA TRP A 310 -7.59 -5.34 -20.81
C TRP A 310 -7.78 -4.36 -19.66
N ARG A 311 -7.03 -3.26 -19.71
CA ARG A 311 -7.28 -2.05 -18.92
C ARG A 311 -7.09 -0.82 -19.78
N GLN A 312 -7.71 0.29 -19.37
CA GLN A 312 -7.41 1.58 -19.96
C GLN A 312 -5.91 1.89 -19.88
N ASN A 313 -5.32 2.38 -20.96
CA ASN A 313 -3.87 2.54 -21.12
C ASN A 313 -3.18 3.29 -19.96
N TRP A 314 -3.81 4.34 -19.44
CA TRP A 314 -3.28 5.18 -18.36
C TRP A 314 -3.48 4.62 -16.94
N ASN A 315 -4.17 3.49 -16.76
CA ASN A 315 -4.40 2.87 -15.44
C ASN A 315 -4.02 1.37 -15.45
N PRO A 316 -2.72 1.04 -15.55
CA PRO A 316 -2.26 -0.34 -15.52
C PRO A 316 -2.34 -0.90 -14.10
N LEU A 317 -2.33 -2.22 -14.00
CA LEU A 317 -2.30 -2.89 -12.70
C LEU A 317 -1.52 -4.20 -12.76
N TYR A 318 -1.11 -4.70 -11.59
CA TYR A 318 -0.51 -6.01 -11.43
C TYR A 318 -1.55 -7.13 -11.54
N HIS A 319 -1.16 -8.18 -12.26
CA HIS A 319 -1.92 -9.42 -12.39
C HIS A 319 -1.03 -10.57 -11.90
N PRO A 320 -1.19 -11.02 -10.64
CA PRO A 320 -0.36 -12.07 -10.08
C PRO A 320 -0.69 -13.43 -10.70
N PHE A 321 0.32 -14.28 -10.79
CA PHE A 321 0.18 -15.69 -11.16
C PHE A 321 1.36 -16.49 -10.64
N ASP A 322 1.12 -17.79 -10.46
CA ASP A 322 2.09 -18.71 -9.89
C ASP A 322 2.55 -19.71 -10.96
N VAL A 323 3.83 -20.08 -10.91
CA VAL A 323 4.39 -21.11 -11.77
C VAL A 323 5.18 -22.09 -10.93
N ALA A 324 4.75 -23.35 -10.92
CA ALA A 324 5.56 -24.43 -10.36
C ALA A 324 6.75 -24.71 -11.27
N MET A 325 7.97 -24.53 -10.76
CA MET A 325 9.20 -24.76 -11.49
C MET A 325 10.03 -25.83 -10.80
N GLU A 326 10.67 -26.69 -11.59
CA GLU A 326 11.72 -27.58 -11.11
C GLU A 326 13.09 -26.94 -11.36
N ALA A 327 14.01 -27.11 -10.43
CA ALA A 327 15.36 -26.55 -10.55
C ALA A 327 16.05 -27.02 -11.85
N GLY A 328 16.50 -26.07 -12.66
CA GLY A 328 17.20 -26.32 -13.93
C GLY A 328 16.30 -26.72 -15.10
N LYS A 329 14.98 -26.88 -14.90
CA LYS A 329 14.06 -27.17 -16.02
C LYS A 329 13.49 -25.87 -16.61
N PRO A 330 13.53 -25.72 -17.94
CA PRO A 330 12.97 -24.54 -18.60
C PRO A 330 11.43 -24.59 -18.62
N VAL A 331 10.80 -23.44 -18.38
CA VAL A 331 9.37 -23.19 -18.59
C VAL A 331 9.21 -22.21 -19.73
N LYS A 332 8.35 -22.49 -20.70
CA LYS A 332 8.11 -21.60 -21.84
C LYS A 332 7.17 -20.48 -21.41
N VAL A 333 7.53 -19.23 -21.74
CA VAL A 333 6.69 -18.06 -21.51
C VAL A 333 6.50 -17.30 -22.81
N ARG A 334 5.26 -16.88 -23.05
CA ARG A 334 4.91 -16.01 -24.17
C ARG A 334 3.92 -14.95 -23.72
N ILE A 335 4.22 -13.68 -24.02
CA ILE A 335 3.36 -12.55 -23.74
C ILE A 335 3.02 -11.87 -25.06
N GLU A 336 1.73 -11.65 -25.31
CA GLU A 336 1.24 -10.85 -26.43
C GLU A 336 0.69 -9.54 -25.89
N TRP A 337 1.01 -8.41 -26.52
CA TRP A 337 0.52 -7.11 -26.10
C TRP A 337 0.20 -6.20 -27.28
N THR A 338 -0.93 -5.51 -27.20
CA THR A 338 -1.28 -4.38 -28.06
C THR A 338 -1.11 -3.11 -27.22
N PRO A 339 -0.01 -2.35 -27.39
CA PRO A 339 0.36 -1.30 -26.45
C PRO A 339 -0.69 -0.20 -26.30
N ASP A 340 -1.21 0.33 -27.40
CA ASP A 340 -2.19 1.44 -27.43
C ASP A 340 -1.88 2.57 -26.42
N GLY A 341 -0.59 2.91 -26.30
CA GLY A 341 -0.10 3.93 -25.37
C GLY A 341 0.05 3.49 -23.91
N GLY A 342 -0.24 2.24 -23.56
CA GLY A 342 -0.20 1.70 -22.19
C GLY A 342 1.17 1.23 -21.69
N TYR A 343 1.18 0.49 -20.59
CA TYR A 343 2.38 0.08 -19.87
C TYR A 343 2.38 -1.43 -19.63
N ILE A 344 3.55 -2.05 -19.57
CA ILE A 344 3.69 -3.49 -19.30
C ILE A 344 5.03 -3.83 -18.64
N ALA A 345 5.02 -4.73 -17.66
CA ALA A 345 6.24 -5.30 -17.09
C ALA A 345 6.04 -6.68 -16.47
N LEU A 346 7.01 -7.57 -16.63
CA LEU A 346 6.99 -8.91 -16.01
C LEU A 346 7.94 -8.93 -14.79
N LEU A 347 7.36 -9.16 -13.62
CA LEU A 347 8.05 -9.23 -12.34
C LEU A 347 7.97 -10.62 -11.72
N HIS A 348 8.89 -10.92 -10.82
CA HIS A 348 9.14 -12.24 -10.26
C HIS A 348 9.72 -12.17 -8.84
N ASN A 349 9.39 -13.18 -8.03
CA ASN A 349 10.06 -13.55 -6.80
C ASN A 349 10.28 -15.08 -6.73
N ASN A 350 11.44 -15.49 -6.20
CA ASN A 350 11.72 -16.90 -5.91
C ASN A 350 10.75 -17.46 -4.85
N PRO A 351 10.51 -18.79 -4.85
CA PRO A 351 9.73 -19.44 -3.81
C PRO A 351 10.38 -19.22 -2.43
N LEU A 352 9.55 -18.93 -1.44
CA LEU A 352 9.94 -19.00 -0.04
C LEU A 352 9.94 -20.45 0.46
N PRO A 353 10.73 -20.79 1.49
CA PRO A 353 10.53 -22.04 2.23
C PRO A 353 9.07 -22.21 2.66
N ALA A 354 8.56 -23.43 2.67
CA ALA A 354 7.12 -23.68 2.89
C ALA A 354 6.60 -23.06 4.19
N ASP A 355 7.32 -23.23 5.29
CA ASP A 355 6.91 -22.66 6.59
C ASP A 355 6.89 -21.13 6.55
N GLU A 356 7.87 -20.51 5.90
CA GLU A 356 7.96 -19.05 5.77
C GLU A 356 6.87 -18.48 4.86
N ARG A 357 6.54 -19.21 3.78
CA ARG A 357 5.41 -18.89 2.91
C ARG A 357 4.11 -18.87 3.71
N HIS A 358 3.91 -19.87 4.56
CA HIS A 358 2.74 -20.01 5.41
C HIS A 358 2.96 -19.33 6.77
N SER A 359 3.23 -18.03 6.74
CA SER A 359 3.43 -17.21 7.93
C SER A 359 2.76 -15.85 7.78
N LEU A 360 2.47 -15.20 8.92
CA LEU A 360 2.11 -13.79 8.92
C LEU A 360 3.44 -13.01 8.93
N THR A 361 3.83 -12.39 7.81
CA THR A 361 5.04 -11.55 7.75
C THR A 361 4.67 -10.15 7.31
N PHE A 362 5.08 -9.14 8.08
CA PHE A 362 5.00 -7.73 7.69
C PHE A 362 6.39 -7.15 7.50
N THR A 363 6.58 -6.37 6.44
CA THR A 363 7.82 -5.65 6.16
C THR A 363 7.49 -4.24 5.69
N SER A 364 8.11 -3.21 6.25
CA SER A 364 7.99 -1.82 5.77
C SER A 364 9.34 -1.29 5.32
N GLU A 365 9.34 -0.51 4.24
CA GLU A 365 10.56 0.09 3.67
C GLU A 365 11.23 1.09 4.62
N VAL A 366 10.46 1.71 5.51
CA VAL A 366 10.95 2.67 6.50
C VAL A 366 10.28 2.39 7.84
N GLY A 367 10.99 2.60 8.94
CA GLY A 367 10.43 2.46 10.28
C GLY A 367 11.45 2.78 11.36
N ARG A 368 11.03 3.49 12.41
CA ARG A 368 11.85 3.74 13.61
C ARG A 368 11.79 2.57 14.60
N ALA A 369 10.74 1.75 14.50
CA ALA A 369 10.47 0.62 15.36
C ALA A 369 9.67 -0.44 14.57
N ILE A 370 9.69 -1.67 15.06
CA ILE A 370 8.63 -2.63 14.78
C ILE A 370 7.50 -2.26 15.75
N ASP A 371 6.36 -1.85 15.22
CA ASP A 371 5.24 -1.36 16.02
C ASP A 371 3.94 -1.92 15.46
N TYR A 372 3.15 -2.57 16.31
CA TYR A 372 1.91 -3.19 15.89
C TYR A 372 0.93 -3.31 17.06
N TRP A 373 -0.34 -3.49 16.74
CA TRP A 373 -1.41 -3.68 17.70
C TRP A 373 -1.97 -5.08 17.56
N PHE A 374 -1.89 -5.87 18.63
CA PHE A 374 -2.59 -7.14 18.74
C PHE A 374 -4.01 -6.89 19.27
N ILE A 375 -5.00 -7.50 18.61
CA ILE A 375 -6.42 -7.35 18.93
C ILE A 375 -7.05 -8.73 19.11
N ALA A 376 -7.44 -9.08 20.33
CA ALA A 376 -8.14 -10.34 20.61
C ALA A 376 -9.66 -10.23 20.38
N GLY A 377 -10.30 -11.34 20.01
CA GLY A 377 -11.75 -11.45 19.95
C GLY A 377 -12.24 -12.87 20.25
N LYS A 378 -13.54 -13.01 20.52
CA LYS A 378 -14.20 -14.33 20.57
C LYS A 378 -14.80 -14.73 19.22
N SER A 379 -14.82 -13.78 18.30
CA SER A 379 -15.33 -13.86 16.93
C SER A 379 -14.56 -12.85 16.05
N GLN A 380 -14.69 -12.96 14.74
CA GLN A 380 -14.13 -11.95 13.83
C GLN A 380 -14.79 -10.57 14.03
N ASP A 381 -16.09 -10.51 14.33
CA ASP A 381 -16.77 -9.25 14.67
C ASP A 381 -16.18 -8.58 15.92
N ASP A 382 -15.78 -9.37 16.92
CA ASP A 382 -15.09 -8.84 18.11
C ASP A 382 -13.71 -8.26 17.79
N VAL A 383 -13.01 -8.87 16.83
CA VAL A 383 -11.72 -8.36 16.33
C VAL A 383 -11.93 -7.04 15.59
N ILE A 384 -12.94 -6.94 14.73
CA ILE A 384 -13.33 -5.68 14.09
C ILE A 384 -13.76 -4.66 15.13
N ALA A 385 -14.50 -5.04 16.17
CA ALA A 385 -14.88 -4.14 17.25
C ALA A 385 -13.65 -3.54 17.96
N GLY A 386 -12.64 -4.36 18.25
CA GLY A 386 -11.36 -3.89 18.81
C GLY A 386 -10.61 -2.96 17.85
N TYR A 387 -10.60 -3.26 16.55
CA TYR A 387 -10.06 -2.35 15.54
C TYR A 387 -10.78 -1.00 15.55
N ARG A 388 -12.11 -0.96 15.71
CA ARG A 388 -12.89 0.30 15.79
C ARG A 388 -12.77 1.01 17.13
N GLU A 389 -12.50 0.31 18.22
CA GLU A 389 -12.14 0.92 19.50
C GLU A 389 -10.79 1.64 19.42
N LEU A 390 -9.86 1.08 18.64
CA LEU A 390 -8.53 1.65 18.41
C LEU A 390 -8.56 2.80 17.38
N THR A 391 -9.14 2.58 16.21
CA THR A 391 -9.05 3.50 15.06
C THR A 391 -10.21 4.49 14.95
N GLY A 392 -11.26 4.30 15.76
CA GLY A 392 -12.46 5.12 15.75
C GLY A 392 -13.70 4.39 15.24
N LYS A 393 -14.86 4.83 15.71
CA LYS A 393 -16.15 4.29 15.27
C LYS A 393 -16.36 4.63 13.79
N SER A 394 -16.90 3.68 13.03
CA SER A 394 -17.53 3.99 11.75
C SER A 394 -18.79 4.81 12.06
N VAL A 395 -18.74 6.11 11.75
CA VAL A 395 -19.85 7.03 11.99
C VAL A 395 -21.03 6.67 11.09
N MET A 396 -22.24 6.97 11.54
CA MET A 396 -23.43 6.77 10.72
C MET A 396 -23.33 7.63 9.45
N LEU A 397 -23.48 7.00 8.30
CA LEU A 397 -23.74 7.73 7.07
C LEU A 397 -25.19 8.25 7.09
N PRO A 398 -25.48 9.39 6.45
CA PRO A 398 -26.85 9.82 6.23
C PRO A 398 -27.66 8.74 5.52
N ARG A 399 -28.95 8.61 5.84
CA ARG A 399 -29.79 7.50 5.34
C ARG A 399 -29.79 7.40 3.80
N TRP A 400 -29.81 8.53 3.10
CA TRP A 400 -29.80 8.59 1.63
C TRP A 400 -28.53 8.00 1.01
N ALA A 401 -27.43 7.90 1.76
CA ALA A 401 -26.18 7.33 1.25
C ALA A 401 -26.28 5.83 0.94
N TYR A 402 -27.24 5.12 1.54
CA TYR A 402 -27.54 3.72 1.25
C TYR A 402 -28.53 3.53 0.09
N GLY A 403 -29.11 4.64 -0.42
CA GLY A 403 -29.95 4.63 -1.61
C GLY A 403 -29.14 4.51 -2.91
N PHE A 404 -29.82 4.55 -4.05
CA PHE A 404 -29.15 4.45 -5.35
C PHE A 404 -28.45 5.76 -5.72
N TRP A 405 -27.23 5.64 -6.25
CA TRP A 405 -26.38 6.74 -6.72
C TRP A 405 -26.24 6.71 -8.24
N GLN A 406 -26.65 7.78 -8.91
CA GLN A 406 -26.30 8.01 -10.31
C GLN A 406 -25.09 8.94 -10.38
N SER A 407 -24.03 8.49 -11.04
CA SER A 407 -22.86 9.30 -11.38
C SER A 407 -22.56 9.23 -12.89
N ARG A 408 -21.71 10.10 -13.38
CA ARG A 408 -21.16 10.07 -14.74
C ARG A 408 -19.81 10.77 -14.70
N GLU A 409 -18.85 10.27 -15.46
CA GLU A 409 -17.65 10.99 -15.91
C GLU A 409 -17.97 11.48 -17.35
N ARG A 410 -18.42 12.72 -17.56
CA ARG A 410 -18.93 13.68 -16.57
C ARG A 410 -20.24 14.33 -17.05
N TYR A 411 -21.07 14.79 -16.11
CA TYR A 411 -22.12 15.75 -16.45
C TYR A 411 -21.48 17.10 -16.80
N LYS A 412 -21.84 17.66 -17.97
CA LYS A 412 -21.11 18.81 -18.53
C LYS A 412 -21.74 20.15 -18.19
N THR A 413 -23.03 20.16 -17.84
CA THR A 413 -23.79 21.37 -17.53
C THR A 413 -24.74 21.15 -16.35
N GLN A 414 -25.17 22.25 -15.73
CA GLN A 414 -26.20 22.26 -14.69
C GLN A 414 -27.51 21.59 -15.16
N ALA A 415 -27.93 21.83 -16.40
CA ALA A 415 -29.14 21.24 -16.96
C ALA A 415 -29.05 19.72 -17.02
N GLU A 416 -27.92 19.16 -17.48
CA GLU A 416 -27.74 17.71 -17.55
C GLU A 416 -27.85 17.01 -16.20
N VAL A 417 -27.34 17.62 -15.13
CA VAL A 417 -27.45 17.09 -13.75
C VAL A 417 -28.92 17.01 -13.33
N VAL A 418 -29.64 18.13 -13.43
CA VAL A 418 -31.05 18.22 -12.99
C VAL A 418 -31.95 17.35 -13.87
N ASP A 419 -31.74 17.35 -15.18
CA ASP A 419 -32.58 16.60 -16.12
C ASP A 419 -32.38 15.09 -16.00
N ALA A 420 -31.19 14.62 -15.61
CA ALA A 420 -30.99 13.22 -15.26
C ALA A 420 -31.88 12.81 -14.07
N VAL A 421 -31.90 13.61 -12.99
CA VAL A 421 -32.77 13.34 -11.83
C VAL A 421 -34.24 13.35 -12.23
N LYS A 422 -34.68 14.35 -13.02
CA LYS A 422 -36.05 14.41 -13.54
C LYS A 422 -36.42 13.18 -14.34
N GLU A 423 -35.51 12.65 -15.16
CA GLU A 423 -35.79 11.47 -15.98
C GLU A 423 -35.99 10.22 -15.10
N TYR A 424 -35.19 10.03 -14.04
CA TYR A 424 -35.42 8.99 -13.03
C TYR A 424 -36.80 9.13 -12.38
N ARG A 425 -37.16 10.35 -11.96
CA ARG A 425 -38.46 10.65 -11.34
C ARG A 425 -39.62 10.40 -12.29
N LYS A 426 -39.52 10.85 -13.54
CA LYS A 426 -40.53 10.63 -14.61
C LYS A 426 -40.76 9.14 -14.85
N ARG A 427 -39.68 8.33 -14.84
CA ARG A 427 -39.74 6.87 -15.01
C ARG A 427 -40.12 6.12 -13.74
N LYS A 428 -40.28 6.81 -12.61
CA LYS A 428 -40.52 6.21 -11.28
C LYS A 428 -39.45 5.19 -10.89
N ILE A 429 -38.21 5.42 -11.30
CA ILE A 429 -37.06 4.62 -10.89
C ILE A 429 -36.47 5.28 -9.62
N PRO A 430 -36.34 4.56 -8.49
CA PRO A 430 -35.79 5.12 -7.25
C PRO A 430 -34.37 5.65 -7.45
N LEU A 431 -34.12 6.84 -6.91
CA LEU A 431 -32.81 7.50 -6.93
C LEU A 431 -32.74 8.45 -5.72
N ASP A 432 -31.70 8.32 -4.91
CA ASP A 432 -31.45 9.23 -3.79
C ASP A 432 -30.37 10.26 -4.13
N ASN A 433 -29.38 9.91 -4.96
CA ASN A 433 -28.18 10.73 -5.11
C ASN A 433 -27.75 10.91 -6.57
N ILE A 434 -27.39 12.14 -6.94
CA ILE A 434 -26.73 12.49 -8.20
C ILE A 434 -25.33 13.02 -7.91
N VAL A 435 -24.37 12.79 -8.80
CA VAL A 435 -22.97 13.21 -8.60
C VAL A 435 -22.53 14.14 -9.71
N LEU A 436 -21.99 15.31 -9.35
CA LEU A 436 -21.28 16.20 -10.25
C LEU A 436 -19.78 15.93 -10.17
N ASP A 437 -19.25 15.32 -11.22
CA ASP A 437 -17.83 14.99 -11.37
C ASP A 437 -16.96 16.22 -11.74
N TRP A 438 -15.67 16.00 -11.94
CA TRP A 438 -14.62 16.99 -12.22
C TRP A 438 -14.93 17.93 -13.40
N ASN A 439 -14.12 18.98 -13.56
CA ASN A 439 -14.17 19.94 -14.68
C ASN A 439 -15.50 20.74 -14.76
N TYR A 440 -16.07 21.09 -13.61
CA TYR A 440 -17.14 22.10 -13.50
C TYR A 440 -16.61 23.54 -13.43
N TRP A 441 -15.31 23.70 -13.18
CA TRP A 441 -14.60 24.98 -13.09
C TRP A 441 -14.20 25.54 -14.46
N PRO A 442 -13.83 26.84 -14.57
CA PRO A 442 -13.16 27.39 -15.75
C PRO A 442 -11.86 26.62 -16.04
N GLU A 443 -11.61 26.24 -17.29
CA GLU A 443 -10.57 25.27 -17.68
C GLU A 443 -9.18 25.53 -17.07
N ASP A 444 -8.78 26.80 -16.95
CA ASP A 444 -7.47 27.26 -16.46
C ASP A 444 -7.42 27.55 -14.94
N ALA A 445 -8.42 27.08 -14.19
CA ALA A 445 -8.60 27.41 -12.78
C ALA A 445 -8.90 26.19 -11.87
N TRP A 446 -8.33 25.01 -12.16
CA TRP A 446 -8.44 23.85 -11.27
C TRP A 446 -7.92 24.21 -9.86
N GLY A 447 -8.74 23.98 -8.84
CA GLY A 447 -8.43 24.28 -7.44
C GLY A 447 -8.94 25.65 -6.98
N SER A 448 -9.51 26.47 -7.89
CA SER A 448 -10.22 27.70 -7.50
C SER A 448 -11.56 27.42 -6.80
N HIS A 449 -12.15 26.24 -7.08
CA HIS A 449 -13.50 25.84 -6.70
C HIS A 449 -14.61 26.77 -7.23
N GLU A 450 -14.30 27.57 -8.26
CA GLU A 450 -15.29 28.36 -8.99
C GLU A 450 -16.05 27.49 -10.00
N PHE A 451 -17.23 27.95 -10.42
CA PHE A 451 -18.02 27.31 -11.46
C PHE A 451 -17.88 28.06 -12.78
N ASP A 452 -17.69 27.31 -13.88
CA ASP A 452 -17.76 27.87 -15.23
C ASP A 452 -19.19 28.33 -15.51
N LYS A 453 -19.39 29.66 -15.51
CA LYS A 453 -20.70 30.29 -15.65
C LYS A 453 -21.39 29.99 -16.97
N THR A 454 -20.68 29.53 -18.00
CA THR A 454 -21.30 29.14 -19.28
C THR A 454 -22.03 27.80 -19.16
N ARG A 455 -21.57 26.91 -18.29
CA ARG A 455 -22.09 25.54 -18.11
C ARG A 455 -22.87 25.36 -16.81
N PHE A 456 -22.47 26.09 -15.76
CA PHE A 456 -23.02 26.06 -14.41
C PHE A 456 -23.31 27.49 -13.94
N PRO A 457 -24.26 28.21 -14.58
CA PRO A 457 -24.51 29.63 -14.31
C PRO A 457 -25.04 29.91 -12.91
N ASN A 458 -25.71 28.95 -12.26
CA ASN A 458 -26.26 29.12 -10.92
C ASN A 458 -26.19 27.81 -10.11
N PRO A 459 -25.03 27.51 -9.48
CA PRO A 459 -24.81 26.29 -8.71
C PRO A 459 -25.80 26.11 -7.55
N LYS A 460 -26.14 27.20 -6.86
CA LYS A 460 -27.16 27.15 -5.81
C LYS A 460 -28.51 26.69 -6.36
N LYS A 461 -28.97 27.25 -7.48
CA LYS A 461 -30.21 26.82 -8.12
C LYS A 461 -30.15 25.36 -8.58
N MET A 462 -28.99 24.88 -9.06
CA MET A 462 -28.82 23.47 -9.42
C MET A 462 -29.06 22.55 -8.21
N VAL A 463 -28.44 22.87 -7.07
CA VAL A 463 -28.63 22.13 -5.81
C VAL A 463 -30.08 22.20 -5.36
N ASP A 464 -30.67 23.41 -5.33
CA ASP A 464 -32.07 23.61 -4.93
C ASP A 464 -33.05 22.81 -5.82
N ASP A 465 -32.79 22.75 -7.14
CA ASP A 465 -33.61 21.98 -8.09
C ASP A 465 -33.47 20.46 -7.86
N VAL A 466 -32.29 19.97 -7.49
CA VAL A 466 -32.08 18.56 -7.13
C VAL A 466 -32.80 18.22 -5.82
N HIS A 467 -32.70 19.09 -4.81
CA HIS A 467 -33.40 18.95 -3.53
C HIS A 467 -34.91 18.99 -3.70
N ALA A 468 -35.44 19.85 -4.58
CA ALA A 468 -36.86 19.92 -4.92
C ALA A 468 -37.40 18.62 -5.56
N LEU A 469 -36.50 17.81 -6.13
CA LEU A 469 -36.80 16.48 -6.65
C LEU A 469 -36.55 15.37 -5.61
N ASN A 470 -36.36 15.72 -4.34
CA ASN A 470 -36.09 14.80 -3.23
C ASN A 470 -34.86 13.91 -3.49
N ALA A 471 -33.78 14.50 -4.02
CA ALA A 471 -32.48 13.85 -4.17
C ALA A 471 -31.39 14.72 -3.53
N GLN A 472 -30.22 14.14 -3.30
CA GLN A 472 -29.01 14.78 -2.80
C GLN A 472 -27.98 14.88 -3.92
N ILE A 473 -27.06 15.82 -3.81
CA ILE A 473 -25.98 16.05 -4.77
C ILE A 473 -24.60 16.02 -4.11
N MET A 474 -23.73 15.17 -4.65
CA MET A 474 -22.30 15.11 -4.31
C MET A 474 -21.47 15.81 -5.38
N ILE A 475 -20.38 16.48 -4.99
CA ILE A 475 -19.47 17.16 -5.90
C ILE A 475 -18.03 16.67 -5.76
N SER A 476 -17.34 16.54 -6.89
CA SER A 476 -15.91 16.23 -6.95
C SER A 476 -15.05 17.38 -6.42
N VAL A 477 -14.11 17.09 -5.52
CA VAL A 477 -13.10 18.03 -5.02
C VAL A 477 -11.78 17.29 -4.86
N TRP A 478 -10.74 17.78 -5.52
CA TRP A 478 -9.43 17.15 -5.56
C TRP A 478 -8.46 17.89 -4.64
N PRO A 479 -7.43 17.22 -4.10
CA PRO A 479 -6.29 17.88 -3.44
C PRO A 479 -5.35 18.61 -4.44
N LYS A 480 -5.77 18.79 -5.71
CA LYS A 480 -5.00 19.33 -6.83
C LYS A 480 -5.31 20.81 -7.09
N PHE A 481 -4.25 21.59 -7.32
CA PHE A 481 -4.32 23.03 -7.56
C PHE A 481 -3.42 23.47 -8.71
N TYR A 482 -3.91 24.37 -9.56
CA TYR A 482 -3.07 25.08 -10.53
C TYR A 482 -2.35 26.26 -9.85
N PRO A 483 -1.06 26.51 -10.18
CA PRO A 483 -0.24 27.55 -9.54
C PRO A 483 -0.73 28.98 -9.81
N THR A 484 -1.62 29.14 -10.80
CA THR A 484 -2.23 30.43 -11.16
C THR A 484 -3.33 30.86 -10.18
N THR A 485 -3.96 29.92 -9.47
CA THR A 485 -5.13 30.18 -8.60
C THR A 485 -4.76 30.90 -7.30
N ALA A 486 -5.72 31.62 -6.72
CA ALA A 486 -5.54 32.26 -5.40
C ALA A 486 -5.38 31.22 -4.28
N ASN A 487 -6.16 30.13 -4.34
CA ASN A 487 -6.12 29.05 -3.34
C ASN A 487 -4.75 28.37 -3.31
N TYR A 488 -4.14 28.09 -4.48
CA TYR A 488 -2.76 27.60 -4.55
C TYR A 488 -1.81 28.56 -3.86
N LYS A 489 -1.85 29.85 -4.23
CA LYS A 489 -0.89 30.85 -3.74
C LYS A 489 -0.98 31.00 -2.22
N GLU A 490 -2.17 30.87 -1.65
CA GLU A 490 -2.38 30.89 -0.20
C GLU A 490 -1.76 29.67 0.49
N LEU A 491 -2.01 28.46 -0.02
CA LEU A 491 -1.42 27.22 0.50
C LEU A 491 0.11 27.25 0.36
N ASP A 492 0.61 27.68 -0.79
CA ASP A 492 2.03 27.73 -1.13
C ASP A 492 2.80 28.73 -0.25
N ALA A 493 2.22 29.91 0.00
CA ALA A 493 2.80 30.91 0.89
C ALA A 493 2.93 30.42 2.34
N ALA A 494 2.09 29.46 2.75
CA ALA A 494 2.15 28.81 4.05
C ALA A 494 3.01 27.53 4.07
N GLY A 495 3.59 27.12 2.92
CA GLY A 495 4.39 25.92 2.79
C GLY A 495 3.58 24.61 2.75
N PHE A 496 2.31 24.67 2.32
CA PHE A 496 1.38 23.52 2.29
C PHE A 496 1.18 22.93 0.89
N ILE A 497 2.12 23.14 -0.03
CA ILE A 497 2.09 22.59 -1.40
C ILE A 497 3.34 21.74 -1.64
N TYR A 498 3.15 20.56 -2.25
CA TYR A 498 4.27 19.79 -2.81
C TYR A 498 4.68 20.38 -4.17
N ARG A 499 5.76 21.16 -4.20
CA ARG A 499 6.13 21.97 -5.37
C ARG A 499 6.74 21.17 -6.52
N ARG A 500 7.25 19.96 -6.25
CA ARG A 500 8.13 19.23 -7.16
C ARG A 500 7.52 18.99 -8.54
N ASN A 501 6.22 18.73 -8.62
CA ASN A 501 5.53 18.50 -9.90
C ASN A 501 5.53 19.76 -10.79
N VAL A 502 5.37 20.94 -10.18
CA VAL A 502 5.45 22.23 -10.88
C VAL A 502 6.89 22.56 -11.26
N GLU A 503 7.84 22.32 -10.36
CA GLU A 503 9.28 22.57 -10.60
C GLU A 503 9.83 21.73 -11.75
N ASP A 504 9.41 20.47 -11.85
CA ASP A 504 9.79 19.58 -12.95
C ASP A 504 9.05 19.92 -14.27
N GLY A 505 8.10 20.87 -14.24
CA GLY A 505 7.39 21.36 -15.42
C GLY A 505 6.31 20.41 -15.94
N TYR A 506 5.80 19.50 -15.08
CA TYR A 506 4.83 18.49 -15.48
C TYR A 506 3.45 19.11 -15.65
N VAL A 507 2.78 18.74 -16.73
CA VAL A 507 1.44 19.24 -17.07
C VAL A 507 0.42 18.12 -17.09
N ASP A 508 -0.82 18.46 -16.77
CA ASP A 508 -1.93 17.50 -16.85
C ASP A 508 -2.52 17.34 -18.26
N TRP A 509 -3.61 16.60 -18.36
CA TRP A 509 -4.25 16.22 -19.63
C TRP A 509 -5.29 17.22 -20.15
N ILE A 510 -5.54 18.34 -19.45
CA ILE A 510 -6.59 19.28 -19.87
C ILE A 510 -6.07 20.19 -20.98
N GLY A 511 -6.70 20.14 -22.16
CA GLY A 511 -6.45 21.07 -23.26
C GLY A 511 -4.98 21.05 -23.70
N LYS A 512 -4.26 22.15 -23.47
CA LYS A 512 -2.82 22.29 -23.77
C LYS A 512 -1.90 21.71 -22.69
N GLY A 513 -2.47 21.25 -21.58
CA GLY A 513 -1.79 20.84 -20.36
C GLY A 513 -1.50 22.01 -19.42
N TYR A 514 -1.77 21.80 -18.12
CA TYR A 514 -1.55 22.80 -17.07
C TYR A 514 -0.61 22.28 -15.98
N LEU A 515 0.32 23.14 -15.57
CA LEU A 515 1.14 22.91 -14.38
C LEU A 515 0.21 22.76 -13.17
N ASN A 516 0.52 21.82 -12.29
CA ASN A 516 -0.31 21.53 -11.13
C ASN A 516 0.48 20.92 -9.99
N ALA A 517 -0.02 21.10 -8.77
CA ALA A 517 0.53 20.50 -7.57
C ALA A 517 -0.59 19.98 -6.67
N PHE A 518 -0.21 19.15 -5.70
CA PHE A 518 -1.07 18.69 -4.64
C PHE A 518 -0.70 19.38 -3.33
N TYR A 519 -1.69 19.60 -2.46
CA TYR A 519 -1.44 20.17 -1.13
C TYR A 519 -0.98 19.09 -0.14
N ASP A 520 -0.36 19.51 0.97
CA ASP A 520 0.07 18.64 2.06
C ASP A 520 -1.04 18.43 3.10
N PRO A 521 -1.72 17.26 3.15
CA PRO A 521 -2.78 17.01 4.11
C PRO A 521 -2.27 16.58 5.49
N TYR A 522 -0.96 16.36 5.71
CA TYR A 522 -0.46 15.87 6.99
C TYR A 522 -0.44 16.97 8.07
N SER A 523 -0.33 18.23 7.64
CA SER A 523 -0.44 19.41 8.50
C SER A 523 -1.91 19.73 8.84
N LYS A 524 -2.22 19.89 10.13
CA LYS A 524 -3.56 20.31 10.58
C LYS A 524 -3.95 21.69 10.02
N PRO A 525 -3.11 22.74 10.11
CA PRO A 525 -3.40 24.03 9.48
C PRO A 525 -3.67 23.95 7.96
N ALA A 526 -2.98 23.07 7.25
CA ALA A 526 -3.22 22.88 5.81
C ALA A 526 -4.62 22.31 5.54
N ARG A 527 -5.05 21.30 6.31
CA ARG A 527 -6.41 20.74 6.23
C ARG A 527 -7.49 21.77 6.56
N GLU A 528 -7.25 22.62 7.57
CA GLU A 528 -8.18 23.70 7.94
C GLU A 528 -8.29 24.74 6.81
N MET A 529 -7.18 25.09 6.17
CA MET A 529 -7.16 26.00 5.02
C MET A 529 -7.88 25.40 3.80
N TYR A 530 -7.58 24.14 3.45
CA TYR A 530 -8.25 23.41 2.38
C TYR A 530 -9.77 23.36 2.60
N TRP A 531 -10.20 22.97 3.81
CA TRP A 531 -11.62 22.94 4.15
C TRP A 531 -12.26 24.33 4.06
N ARG A 532 -11.59 25.39 4.53
CA ARG A 532 -12.13 26.76 4.44
C ARG A 532 -12.37 27.15 2.98
N GLN A 533 -11.41 26.89 2.08
CA GLN A 533 -11.53 27.19 0.66
C GLN A 533 -12.69 26.42 0.01
N VAL A 534 -12.85 25.14 0.31
CA VAL A 534 -13.99 24.31 -0.13
C VAL A 534 -15.30 24.84 0.45
N ASN A 535 -15.32 25.17 1.74
CA ASN A 535 -16.51 25.64 2.43
C ASN A 535 -17.02 26.95 1.84
N GLU A 536 -16.15 27.94 1.65
CA GLU A 536 -16.48 29.28 1.14
C GLU A 536 -16.95 29.28 -0.31
N LYS A 537 -16.56 28.28 -1.12
CA LYS A 537 -16.84 28.23 -2.56
C LYS A 537 -17.87 27.19 -2.97
N LEU A 538 -17.94 26.07 -2.27
CA LEU A 538 -18.82 24.95 -2.63
C LEU A 538 -19.90 24.75 -1.56
N ASN A 539 -19.55 24.66 -0.27
CA ASN A 539 -20.51 24.33 0.78
C ASN A 539 -21.61 25.39 0.92
N VAL A 540 -21.29 26.66 0.68
CA VAL A 540 -22.26 27.78 0.65
C VAL A 540 -23.42 27.57 -0.34
N HIS A 541 -23.28 26.68 -1.32
CA HIS A 541 -24.33 26.35 -2.28
C HIS A 541 -25.26 25.22 -1.83
N GLY A 542 -24.92 24.51 -0.75
CA GLY A 542 -25.75 23.46 -0.14
C GLY A 542 -25.52 22.04 -0.67
N PHE A 543 -24.36 21.73 -1.23
CA PHE A 543 -24.01 20.34 -1.59
C PHE A 543 -24.05 19.42 -0.35
N ASP A 544 -24.48 18.17 -0.56
CA ASP A 544 -24.75 17.24 0.54
C ASP A 544 -23.56 16.31 0.86
N ALA A 545 -22.64 16.15 -0.08
CA ALA A 545 -21.50 15.24 0.03
C ALA A 545 -20.28 15.70 -0.79
N TRP A 546 -19.11 15.22 -0.37
CA TRP A 546 -17.81 15.52 -0.98
C TRP A 546 -17.23 14.24 -1.58
N TRP A 547 -17.00 14.23 -2.89
CA TRP A 547 -16.22 13.18 -3.54
C TRP A 547 -14.77 13.64 -3.63
N MET A 548 -13.97 13.17 -2.67
CA MET A 548 -12.54 13.42 -2.63
C MET A 548 -11.82 12.42 -3.54
N ASP A 549 -11.48 12.86 -4.75
CA ASP A 549 -10.83 12.02 -5.75
C ASP A 549 -9.31 12.25 -5.79
N ALA A 550 -8.57 11.28 -6.33
CA ALA A 550 -7.11 11.24 -6.39
C ALA A 550 -6.40 11.41 -5.03
N THR A 551 -6.89 10.72 -3.99
CA THR A 551 -6.34 10.83 -2.62
C THR A 551 -5.29 9.78 -2.28
N GLU A 552 -4.75 9.06 -3.27
CA GLU A 552 -3.62 8.15 -3.10
C GLU A 552 -2.39 8.83 -2.45
N PRO A 553 -1.93 10.02 -2.90
CA PRO A 553 -2.34 10.86 -4.05
C PRO A 553 -1.64 10.54 -5.40
N ASP A 554 -2.30 10.86 -6.51
CA ASP A 554 -1.78 10.75 -7.89
C ASP A 554 -1.42 12.12 -8.51
N PRO A 555 -0.28 12.74 -8.13
CA PRO A 555 0.13 14.03 -8.67
C PRO A 555 0.43 14.01 -10.16
N HIS A 556 0.84 12.84 -10.67
CA HIS A 556 1.05 12.58 -12.09
C HIS A 556 1.07 11.07 -12.33
N SER A 557 0.12 10.58 -13.13
CA SER A 557 -0.10 9.15 -13.31
C SER A 557 1.07 8.45 -14.01
N ASN A 558 1.30 7.18 -13.66
CA ASN A 558 2.31 6.29 -14.27
C ASN A 558 3.78 6.70 -14.01
N LEU A 559 4.03 7.47 -12.96
CA LEU A 559 5.35 7.64 -12.39
C LEU A 559 5.84 6.38 -11.69
N ASP A 560 7.16 6.19 -11.65
CA ASP A 560 7.75 5.18 -10.78
C ASP A 560 7.68 5.58 -9.30
N ILE A 561 7.73 4.59 -8.40
CA ILE A 561 7.54 4.79 -6.96
C ILE A 561 8.47 5.86 -6.36
N GLN A 562 9.73 5.96 -6.81
CA GLN A 562 10.62 6.99 -6.29
C GLN A 562 10.18 8.39 -6.74
N SER A 563 9.89 8.56 -8.04
CA SER A 563 9.38 9.82 -8.59
C SER A 563 8.06 10.26 -7.95
N LEU A 564 7.20 9.30 -7.58
CA LEU A 564 5.97 9.53 -6.83
C LEU A 564 6.27 10.04 -5.41
N LYS A 565 7.15 9.36 -4.67
CA LYS A 565 7.58 9.77 -3.33
C LYS A 565 8.16 11.19 -3.32
N ASP A 566 9.00 11.51 -4.29
CA ASP A 566 9.64 12.83 -4.42
C ASP A 566 8.62 13.97 -4.68
N ARG A 567 7.41 13.64 -5.17
CA ARG A 567 6.32 14.61 -5.43
C ARG A 567 5.27 14.68 -4.33
N ASN A 568 5.33 13.79 -3.36
CA ASN A 568 4.37 13.67 -2.26
C ASN A 568 5.05 13.87 -0.89
N GLY A 569 6.26 14.42 -0.88
CA GLY A 569 7.00 14.79 0.32
C GLY A 569 7.15 16.31 0.46
N PRO A 570 7.36 16.82 1.68
CA PRO A 570 7.65 18.24 1.90
C PRO A 570 8.93 18.63 1.14
N THR A 571 8.84 19.69 0.35
CA THR A 571 9.93 20.26 -0.48
C THR A 571 10.64 21.41 0.19
#